data_AF-A0A536F8B8-F1
#
_entry.id   AF-A0A536F8B8-F1
#
_cell.length_a   1.000
_cell.length_b   1.000
_cell.length_c   1.000
_cell.angle_alpha   90.00
_cell.angle_beta   90.00
_cell.angle_gamma   90.00
#
_symmetry.space_group_name_H-M   'P 1'
#
loop_
_entity.id
_entity.type
_entity.pdbx_description
1 polymer ?
#
loop_
_entity_poly.entity_id
_entity_poly.type
_entity_poly.pdbx_seq_one_letter_code
_entity_poly.pdbx_strand_id
1 'polypeptide(L)'
;MGGDGILAKNTIQSVADLKGKTVGVNQGSVSEWFLAQVLEKNGMHLSDVKETNMTSGAAGAAFVASKIDVAVTWEPWLSKAKARTDGHVLVSSATYPDLIMDSFAFRKDFVQKYPDTVKDFMKAYYDAYNWMQANKTEALKVIGAAVQETPDDVTADLSTMKLFDLSTGKQVIGTSSSHGKIYDNVKAAADFWKAQGKIDTAVNPSDAVDPSFINSL
;
A
#
# COMPACT_ATOMS: atom_id res chain seq x y z
N MET A 1 -10.09 6.18 4.13
CA MET A 1 -9.17 6.21 2.98
C MET A 1 -8.67 4.80 2.77
N GLY A 2 -8.66 4.30 1.54
CA GLY A 2 -8.30 2.94 1.20
C GLY A 2 -8.12 2.75 -0.31
N GLY A 3 -6.89 2.97 -0.78
CA GLY A 3 -6.50 2.84 -2.19
C GLY A 3 -6.24 1.40 -2.63
N ASP A 4 -6.19 0.45 -1.70
CA ASP A 4 -6.03 -0.99 -1.97
C ASP A 4 -7.33 -1.76 -1.76
N GLY A 5 -7.48 -2.88 -2.45
CA GLY A 5 -8.67 -3.71 -2.35
C GLY A 5 -8.52 -5.10 -2.94
N ILE A 6 -9.51 -5.93 -2.61
CA ILE A 6 -9.76 -7.22 -3.24
C ILE A 6 -10.89 -7.02 -4.24
N LEU A 7 -10.59 -7.23 -5.52
CA LEU A 7 -11.53 -7.27 -6.62
C LEU A 7 -12.09 -8.68 -6.75
N ALA A 8 -13.38 -8.80 -7.05
CA ALA A 8 -14.00 -10.08 -7.33
C ALA A 8 -15.10 -9.96 -8.39
N LYS A 9 -15.31 -11.03 -9.16
CA LYS A 9 -16.49 -11.14 -10.04
C LYS A 9 -17.77 -11.20 -9.21
N ASN A 10 -18.89 -10.81 -9.81
CA ASN A 10 -20.21 -10.78 -9.14
C ASN A 10 -20.74 -12.16 -8.69
N THR A 11 -20.06 -13.26 -9.02
CA THR A 11 -20.36 -14.59 -8.46
C THR A 11 -19.74 -14.82 -7.08
N ILE A 12 -18.91 -13.90 -6.57
CA ILE A 12 -18.20 -13.97 -5.28
C ILE A 12 -18.64 -12.74 -4.50
N GLN A 13 -19.43 -12.91 -3.44
CA GLN A 13 -20.10 -11.80 -2.76
C GLN A 13 -19.62 -11.59 -1.32
N SER A 14 -18.81 -12.52 -0.81
CA SER A 14 -18.27 -12.46 0.54
C SER A 14 -16.82 -12.97 0.58
N VAL A 15 -16.11 -12.64 1.66
CA VAL A 15 -14.76 -13.18 1.92
C VAL A 15 -14.79 -14.71 2.01
N ALA A 16 -15.86 -15.29 2.58
CA ALA A 16 -16.03 -16.74 2.65
C ALA A 16 -16.07 -17.42 1.27
N ASP A 17 -16.61 -16.74 0.25
CA ASP A 17 -16.67 -17.25 -1.13
C ASP A 17 -15.28 -17.36 -1.79
N LEU A 18 -14.25 -16.76 -1.19
CA LEU A 18 -12.86 -16.90 -1.64
C LEU A 18 -12.30 -18.30 -1.36
N LYS A 19 -12.92 -19.08 -0.47
CA LYS A 19 -12.41 -20.41 -0.10
C LYS A 19 -12.28 -21.31 -1.33
N GLY A 20 -11.08 -21.83 -1.55
CA GLY A 20 -10.69 -22.67 -2.68
C GLY A 20 -10.54 -21.93 -4.01
N LYS A 21 -10.79 -20.62 -4.07
CA LYS A 21 -10.64 -19.79 -5.28
C LYS A 21 -9.18 -19.46 -5.53
N THR A 22 -8.89 -19.21 -6.80
CA THR A 22 -7.60 -18.68 -7.21
C THR A 22 -7.60 -17.16 -7.11
N VAL A 23 -6.62 -16.60 -6.41
CA VAL A 23 -6.46 -15.16 -6.19
C VAL A 23 -5.17 -14.68 -6.85
N GLY A 24 -5.27 -13.72 -7.76
CA GLY A 24 -4.10 -13.01 -8.29
C GLY A 24 -3.57 -12.03 -7.24
N VAL A 25 -2.34 -12.25 -6.78
CA VAL A 25 -1.73 -11.45 -5.70
C VAL A 25 -0.22 -11.42 -5.87
N ASN A 26 0.41 -10.34 -5.42
CA ASN A 26 1.86 -10.22 -5.38
C ASN A 26 2.39 -10.83 -4.08
N GLN A 27 2.98 -12.02 -4.16
CA GLN A 27 3.53 -12.70 -2.98
C GLN A 27 4.78 -11.99 -2.45
N GLY A 28 4.91 -11.92 -1.12
CA GLY A 28 5.92 -11.19 -0.38
C GLY A 28 5.68 -9.69 -0.31
N SER A 29 4.49 -9.21 -0.71
CA SER A 29 4.17 -7.79 -0.79
C SER A 29 3.02 -7.37 0.14
N VAL A 30 2.79 -6.07 0.21
CA VAL A 30 1.65 -5.48 0.93
C VAL A 30 0.30 -6.04 0.49
N SER A 31 0.16 -6.51 -0.76
CA SER A 31 -1.08 -7.13 -1.25
C SER A 31 -1.31 -8.52 -0.66
N GLU A 32 -0.28 -9.35 -0.49
CA GLU A 32 -0.41 -10.65 0.21
C GLU A 32 -0.66 -10.42 1.71
N TRP A 33 0.01 -9.44 2.33
CA TRP A 33 -0.28 -8.99 3.70
C TRP A 33 -1.75 -8.56 3.86
N PHE A 34 -2.26 -7.70 2.97
CA PHE A 34 -3.65 -7.25 3.01
C PHE A 34 -4.63 -8.41 2.85
N LEU A 35 -4.38 -9.32 1.90
CA LEU A 35 -5.20 -10.53 1.73
C LEU A 35 -5.23 -11.37 3.00
N ALA A 36 -4.08 -11.62 3.62
CA ALA A 36 -3.99 -12.41 4.84
C ALA A 36 -4.79 -11.78 5.98
N GLN A 37 -4.66 -10.47 6.19
CA GLN A 37 -5.38 -9.74 7.24
C GLN A 37 -6.90 -9.74 7.00
N VAL A 38 -7.33 -9.65 5.75
CA VAL A 38 -8.76 -9.79 5.40
C VAL A 38 -9.27 -11.20 5.70
N LEU A 39 -8.52 -12.23 5.32
CA LEU A 39 -8.89 -13.62 5.56
C LEU A 39 -8.96 -13.91 7.06
N GLU A 40 -7.94 -13.53 7.83
CA GLU A 40 -7.86 -13.76 9.28
C GLU A 40 -9.03 -13.11 10.04
N LYS A 41 -9.37 -11.86 9.71
CA LYS A 41 -10.52 -11.15 10.31
C LYS A 41 -11.86 -11.84 10.02
N ASN A 42 -11.91 -12.69 9.00
CA ASN A 42 -13.08 -13.48 8.61
C ASN A 42 -12.94 -14.98 8.95
N GLY A 43 -12.00 -15.35 9.82
CA GLY A 43 -11.81 -16.73 10.27
C GLY A 43 -11.24 -17.67 9.21
N MET A 44 -10.54 -17.13 8.22
CA MET A 44 -9.86 -17.85 7.13
C MET A 44 -8.36 -17.61 7.18
N HIS A 45 -7.60 -18.41 6.43
CA HIS A 45 -6.16 -18.28 6.30
C HIS A 45 -5.74 -18.27 4.82
N LEU A 46 -4.51 -17.84 4.53
CA LEU A 46 -3.98 -17.90 3.15
C LEU A 46 -4.05 -19.32 2.56
N SER A 47 -3.94 -20.36 3.39
CA SER A 47 -4.10 -21.76 2.97
C SER A 47 -5.52 -22.13 2.49
N ASP A 48 -6.53 -21.31 2.80
CA ASP A 48 -7.89 -21.49 2.29
C ASP A 48 -8.05 -20.99 0.84
N VAL A 49 -7.06 -20.29 0.27
CA VAL A 49 -7.09 -19.80 -1.12
C VAL A 49 -5.91 -20.35 -1.93
N LYS A 50 -5.97 -20.22 -3.26
CA LYS A 50 -4.85 -20.57 -4.16
C LYS A 50 -4.24 -19.30 -4.73
N GLU A 51 -3.03 -18.97 -4.34
CA GLU A 51 -2.38 -17.76 -4.85
C GLU A 51 -1.78 -17.99 -6.23
N THR A 52 -2.03 -17.06 -7.16
CA THR A 52 -1.27 -16.92 -8.40
C THR A 52 -0.39 -15.69 -8.30
N ASN A 53 0.93 -15.91 -8.24
CA ASN A 53 1.87 -14.82 -8.06
C ASN A 53 1.97 -13.93 -9.29
N MET A 54 1.70 -12.64 -9.12
CA MET A 54 1.91 -11.59 -10.12
C MET A 54 1.97 -10.23 -9.42
N THR A 55 2.70 -9.26 -9.99
CA THR A 55 2.69 -7.89 -9.46
C THR A 55 1.26 -7.38 -9.33
N SER A 56 0.93 -6.62 -8.30
CA SER A 56 -0.49 -6.32 -8.05
C SER A 56 -1.11 -5.39 -9.09
N GLY A 57 -0.31 -4.59 -9.80
CA GLY A 57 -0.75 -3.91 -11.03
C GLY A 57 -1.15 -4.88 -12.14
N ALA A 58 -0.38 -5.96 -12.35
CA ALA A 58 -0.73 -7.02 -13.29
C ALA A 58 -1.98 -7.82 -12.85
N ALA A 59 -2.18 -8.03 -11.53
CA ALA A 59 -3.40 -8.64 -11.01
C ALA A 59 -4.64 -7.79 -11.33
N GLY A 60 -4.57 -6.49 -11.07
CA GLY A 60 -5.63 -5.54 -11.43
C GLY A 60 -5.91 -5.53 -12.93
N ALA A 61 -4.86 -5.48 -13.77
CA ALA A 61 -4.99 -5.53 -15.22
C ALA A 61 -5.62 -6.84 -15.71
N ALA A 62 -5.20 -7.99 -15.17
CA ALA A 62 -5.74 -9.30 -15.52
C ALA A 62 -7.22 -9.44 -15.13
N PHE A 63 -7.61 -8.90 -13.97
CA PHE A 63 -9.02 -8.85 -13.55
C PHE A 63 -9.87 -8.02 -14.51
N VAL A 64 -9.42 -6.80 -14.84
CA VAL A 64 -10.12 -5.92 -15.80
C VAL A 64 -10.16 -6.54 -17.21
N ALA A 65 -9.17 -7.35 -17.59
CA ALA A 65 -9.18 -8.10 -18.83
C ALA A 65 -9.99 -9.42 -18.78
N SER A 66 -10.76 -9.65 -17.71
CA SER A 66 -11.55 -10.87 -17.45
C SER A 66 -10.73 -12.17 -17.46
N LYS A 67 -9.43 -12.10 -17.19
CA LYS A 67 -8.52 -13.26 -17.19
C LYS A 67 -8.49 -14.01 -15.86
N ILE A 68 -8.82 -13.33 -14.78
CA ILE A 68 -8.92 -13.90 -13.43
C ILE A 68 -10.18 -13.41 -12.73
N ASP A 69 -10.64 -14.16 -11.74
CA ASP A 69 -11.91 -13.89 -11.04
C ASP A 69 -11.73 -13.08 -9.77
N VAL A 70 -10.52 -13.10 -9.18
CA VAL A 70 -10.17 -12.37 -7.94
C VAL A 70 -8.77 -11.80 -8.08
N ALA A 71 -8.60 -10.53 -7.71
CA ALA A 71 -7.31 -9.86 -7.69
C ALA A 71 -7.16 -8.99 -6.44
N VAL A 72 -5.97 -8.98 -5.84
CA VAL A 72 -5.61 -8.01 -4.81
C VAL A 72 -4.74 -6.95 -5.47
N THR A 73 -5.13 -5.68 -5.35
CA THR A 73 -4.53 -4.58 -6.13
C THR A 73 -4.83 -3.22 -5.50
N TRP A 74 -4.45 -2.14 -6.19
CA TRP A 74 -4.65 -0.74 -5.81
C TRP A 74 -5.31 0.06 -6.95
N GLU A 75 -5.61 1.33 -6.70
CA GLU A 75 -6.07 2.27 -7.74
C GLU A 75 -5.04 2.39 -8.90
N PRO A 76 -5.47 2.57 -10.15
CA PRO A 76 -6.84 2.84 -10.61
C PRO A 76 -7.67 1.57 -10.83
N TRP A 77 -7.14 0.39 -10.48
CA TRP A 77 -7.78 -0.88 -10.81
C TRP A 77 -9.09 -1.07 -10.04
N LEU A 78 -9.21 -0.49 -8.85
CA LEU A 78 -10.47 -0.48 -8.10
C LEU A 78 -11.53 0.34 -8.82
N SER A 79 -11.19 1.54 -9.28
CA SER A 79 -12.08 2.40 -10.08
C SER A 79 -12.47 1.73 -11.40
N LYS A 80 -11.50 1.15 -12.12
CA LYS A 80 -11.75 0.38 -13.34
C LYS A 80 -12.64 -0.84 -13.10
N ALA A 81 -12.52 -1.52 -11.96
CA ALA A 81 -13.38 -2.64 -11.60
C ALA A 81 -14.82 -2.20 -11.29
N LYS A 82 -15.03 -1.10 -10.57
CA LYS A 82 -16.36 -0.53 -10.27
C LYS A 82 -17.12 -0.13 -11.55
N ALA A 83 -16.41 0.25 -12.60
CA ALA A 83 -17.01 0.60 -13.90
C ALA A 83 -17.47 -0.62 -14.71
N ARG A 84 -17.18 -1.85 -14.25
CA ARG A 84 -17.57 -3.08 -14.94
C ARG A 84 -18.96 -3.55 -14.49
N THR A 85 -19.61 -4.32 -15.34
CA THR A 85 -20.91 -4.96 -15.04
C THR A 85 -20.77 -6.35 -14.41
N ASP A 86 -19.59 -6.96 -14.48
CA ASP A 86 -19.32 -8.35 -14.06
C ASP A 86 -18.39 -8.48 -12.85
N GLY A 87 -17.98 -7.36 -12.23
CA GLY A 87 -17.11 -7.36 -11.07
C GLY A 87 -17.29 -6.13 -10.17
N HIS A 88 -16.70 -6.20 -8.98
CA HIS A 88 -16.78 -5.15 -7.97
C HIS A 88 -15.56 -5.21 -7.03
N VAL A 89 -15.46 -4.22 -6.14
CA VAL A 89 -14.53 -4.24 -5.00
C VAL A 89 -15.20 -5.02 -3.88
N LEU A 90 -14.75 -6.26 -3.65
CA LEU A 90 -15.25 -7.13 -2.59
C LEU A 90 -14.87 -6.58 -1.20
N VAL A 91 -13.63 -6.14 -1.05
CA VAL A 91 -13.12 -5.54 0.19
C VAL A 91 -12.25 -4.34 -0.16
N SER A 92 -12.48 -3.21 0.51
CA SER A 92 -11.59 -2.06 0.46
C SER A 92 -10.76 -1.96 1.73
N SER A 93 -9.48 -1.61 1.58
CA SER A 93 -8.58 -1.25 2.69
C SER A 93 -9.10 -0.09 3.55
N ALA A 94 -10.11 0.67 3.09
CA ALA A 94 -10.78 1.67 3.91
C ALA A 94 -11.46 1.08 5.16
N THR A 95 -11.75 -0.23 5.15
CA THR A 95 -12.30 -0.98 6.29
C THR A 95 -11.22 -1.58 7.21
N TYR A 96 -9.94 -1.34 6.88
CA TYR A 96 -8.73 -1.76 7.60
C TYR A 96 -7.81 -0.54 7.79
N PRO A 97 -8.25 0.46 8.59
CA PRO A 97 -7.49 1.69 8.77
C PRO A 97 -6.09 1.41 9.33
N ASP A 98 -5.12 2.23 8.92
CA ASP A 98 -3.71 2.17 9.34
C ASP A 98 -2.95 0.86 8.98
N LEU A 99 -3.58 -0.07 8.27
CA LEU A 99 -2.96 -1.36 7.93
C LEU A 99 -1.87 -1.23 6.85
N ILE A 100 -2.11 -0.36 5.87
CA ILE A 100 -1.23 -0.15 4.72
C ILE A 100 -0.64 1.25 4.83
N MET A 101 0.68 1.33 4.72
CA MET A 101 1.40 2.60 4.71
C MET A 101 2.60 2.51 3.79
N ASP A 102 2.66 3.46 2.85
CA ASP A 102 3.80 3.61 1.98
C ASP A 102 4.88 4.45 2.66
N SER A 103 6.14 4.06 2.44
CA SER A 103 7.30 4.72 3.04
C SER A 103 8.50 4.68 2.09
N PHE A 104 9.45 5.57 2.34
CA PHE A 104 10.75 5.51 1.68
C PHE A 104 11.71 4.67 2.51
N ALA A 105 12.33 3.68 1.88
CA ALA A 105 13.37 2.86 2.49
C ALA A 105 14.71 3.16 1.82
N PHE A 106 15.76 3.29 2.63
CA PHE A 106 17.12 3.49 2.17
C PHE A 106 18.01 2.37 2.71
N ARG A 107 19.04 2.00 1.95
CA ARG A 107 20.02 1.01 2.41
C ARG A 107 20.81 1.59 3.58
N LYS A 108 20.99 0.80 4.65
CA LYS A 108 21.63 1.26 5.90
C LYS A 108 23.04 1.86 5.69
N ASP A 109 23.87 1.22 4.88
CA ASP A 109 25.21 1.70 4.52
C ASP A 109 25.16 3.02 3.71
N PHE A 110 24.14 3.21 2.88
CA PHE A 110 23.94 4.46 2.14
C PHE A 110 23.58 5.60 3.09
N VAL A 111 22.66 5.36 4.04
CA VAL A 111 22.29 6.34 5.07
C VAL A 111 23.50 6.73 5.91
N GLN A 112 24.33 5.75 6.32
CA GLN A 112 25.54 6.01 7.10
C GLN A 112 26.60 6.79 6.32
N LYS A 113 26.74 6.53 5.02
CA LYS A 113 27.75 7.16 4.16
C LYS A 113 27.32 8.54 3.65
N TYR A 114 26.03 8.73 3.41
CA TYR A 114 25.45 9.93 2.77
C TYR A 114 24.23 10.46 3.54
N PRO A 115 24.33 10.75 4.85
CA PRO A 115 23.19 11.19 5.65
C PRO A 115 22.60 12.51 5.14
N ASP A 116 23.44 13.47 4.73
CA ASP A 116 22.97 14.75 4.20
C ASP A 116 22.17 14.58 2.90
N THR A 117 22.55 13.63 2.04
CA THR A 117 21.80 13.32 0.82
C THR A 117 20.42 12.75 1.13
N VAL A 118 20.29 11.90 2.15
CA VAL A 118 18.98 11.39 2.60
C VAL A 118 18.13 12.52 3.17
N LYS A 119 18.73 13.43 3.95
CA LYS A 119 18.04 14.62 4.46
C LYS A 119 17.56 15.53 3.33
N ASP A 120 18.40 15.82 2.35
CA ASP A 120 18.05 16.64 1.20
C ASP A 120 16.96 15.99 0.34
N PHE A 121 16.98 14.66 0.19
CA PHE A 121 15.88 13.93 -0.45
C PHE A 121 14.55 14.15 0.29
N MET A 122 14.55 13.99 1.62
CA MET A 122 13.33 14.19 2.41
C MET A 122 12.83 15.64 2.34
N LYS A 123 13.74 16.62 2.32
CA LYS A 123 13.39 18.03 2.10
C LYS A 123 12.74 18.24 0.73
N ALA A 124 13.36 17.73 -0.33
CA ALA A 124 12.84 17.83 -1.69
C ALA A 124 11.46 17.16 -1.83
N TYR A 125 11.23 16.03 -1.14
CA TYR A 125 9.92 15.38 -1.09
C TYR A 125 8.84 16.30 -0.50
N TYR A 126 9.11 16.95 0.64
CA TYR A 126 8.13 17.87 1.24
C TYR A 126 7.99 19.19 0.47
N ASP A 127 9.05 19.66 -0.20
CA ASP A 127 8.95 20.79 -1.14
C ASP A 127 8.03 20.43 -2.32
N ALA A 128 8.14 19.22 -2.86
CA ALA A 128 7.25 18.71 -3.92
C ALA A 128 5.81 18.55 -3.42
N TYR A 129 5.60 18.05 -2.20
CA TYR A 129 4.28 17.98 -1.58
C TYR A 129 3.65 19.38 -1.49
N ASN A 130 4.37 20.36 -0.93
CA ASN A 130 3.88 21.73 -0.80
C ASN A 130 3.59 22.37 -2.17
N TRP A 131 4.46 22.13 -3.15
CA TRP A 131 4.26 22.58 -4.52
C TRP A 131 2.99 21.99 -5.14
N MET A 132 2.74 20.69 -4.97
CA MET A 132 1.52 20.02 -5.45
C MET A 132 0.26 20.64 -4.82
N GLN A 133 0.29 20.94 -3.52
CA GLN A 133 -0.84 21.57 -2.85
C GLN A 133 -1.12 22.98 -3.37
N ALA A 134 -0.07 23.74 -3.73
CA ALA A 134 -0.19 25.09 -4.28
C ALA A 134 -0.50 25.12 -5.78
N ASN A 135 -0.16 24.07 -6.54
CA ASN A 135 -0.22 24.02 -8.00
C ASN A 135 -1.07 22.84 -8.51
N LYS A 136 -2.20 22.57 -7.85
CA LYS A 136 -3.01 21.35 -8.06
C LYS A 136 -3.24 20.98 -9.53
N THR A 137 -3.70 21.93 -10.36
CA THR A 137 -3.99 21.65 -11.78
C THR A 137 -2.76 21.17 -12.54
N GLU A 138 -1.59 21.76 -12.30
CA GLU A 138 -0.37 21.35 -12.98
C GLU A 138 0.19 20.05 -12.39
N ALA A 139 0.13 19.90 -11.06
CA ALA A 139 0.56 18.70 -10.39
C ALA A 139 -0.24 17.46 -10.85
N LEU A 140 -1.56 17.59 -11.02
CA LEU A 140 -2.40 16.50 -11.54
C LEU A 140 -2.01 16.09 -12.97
N LYS A 141 -1.56 17.02 -13.82
CA LYS A 141 -1.03 16.67 -15.15
C LYS A 141 0.30 15.94 -15.07
N VAL A 142 1.21 16.40 -14.21
CA VAL A 142 2.51 15.76 -13.99
C VAL A 142 2.34 14.34 -13.47
N ILE A 143 1.48 14.15 -12.45
CA ILE A 143 1.16 12.84 -11.90
C ILE A 143 0.48 11.97 -12.95
N GLY A 144 -0.55 12.48 -13.63
CA GLY A 144 -1.28 11.74 -14.67
C GLY A 144 -0.40 11.27 -15.82
N ALA A 145 0.57 12.09 -16.26
CA ALA A 145 1.55 11.67 -17.25
C ALA A 145 2.44 10.52 -16.76
N ALA A 146 2.83 10.52 -15.48
CA ALA A 146 3.67 9.49 -14.88
C ALA A 146 2.92 8.15 -14.67
N VAL A 147 1.63 8.21 -14.31
CA VAL A 147 0.81 7.01 -14.04
C VAL A 147 -0.11 6.61 -15.21
N GLN A 148 -0.04 7.34 -16.32
CA GLN A 148 -0.84 7.13 -17.53
C GLN A 148 -2.36 7.27 -17.32
N GLU A 149 -2.75 8.32 -16.60
CA GLU A 149 -4.13 8.64 -16.25
C GLU A 149 -4.49 10.09 -16.60
N THR A 150 -5.79 10.36 -16.69
CA THR A 150 -6.27 11.74 -16.82
C THR A 150 -6.18 12.47 -15.46
N PRO A 151 -6.07 13.81 -15.44
CA PRO A 151 -6.10 14.58 -14.20
C PRO A 151 -7.33 14.31 -13.30
N ASP A 152 -8.48 13.99 -13.90
CA ASP A 152 -9.71 13.68 -13.17
C ASP A 152 -9.63 12.31 -12.49
N ASP A 153 -9.08 11.30 -13.18
CA ASP A 153 -8.82 9.97 -12.60
C ASP A 153 -7.83 10.07 -11.44
N VAL A 154 -6.71 10.80 -11.63
CA VAL A 154 -5.73 11.04 -10.55
C VAL A 154 -6.39 11.74 -9.36
N THR A 155 -7.30 12.67 -9.59
CA THR A 155 -8.04 13.34 -8.51
C THR A 155 -8.91 12.35 -7.74
N ALA A 156 -9.60 11.45 -8.44
CA ALA A 156 -10.40 10.40 -7.84
C ALA A 156 -9.52 9.46 -6.99
N ASP A 157 -8.38 9.03 -7.52
CA ASP A 157 -7.44 8.13 -6.84
C ASP A 157 -6.83 8.79 -5.59
N LEU A 158 -6.36 10.03 -5.71
CA LEU A 158 -5.85 10.81 -4.58
C LEU A 158 -6.90 11.01 -3.47
N SER A 159 -8.19 11.05 -3.81
CA SER A 159 -9.26 11.13 -2.81
C SER A 159 -9.39 9.87 -1.95
N THR A 160 -8.86 8.74 -2.43
CA THR A 160 -8.89 7.46 -1.71
C THR A 160 -7.72 7.31 -0.73
N MET A 161 -6.65 8.10 -0.84
CA MET A 161 -5.41 7.94 -0.06
C MET A 161 -5.03 9.20 0.73
N LYS A 162 -4.46 9.02 1.93
CA LYS A 162 -3.98 10.15 2.73
C LYS A 162 -2.50 10.40 2.42
N LEU A 163 -2.21 11.44 1.63
CA LEU A 163 -0.85 11.94 1.53
C LEU A 163 -0.46 12.67 2.81
N PHE A 164 0.71 12.38 3.34
CA PHE A 164 1.18 12.96 4.60
C PHE A 164 1.92 14.26 4.34
N ASP A 165 1.40 15.37 4.89
CA ASP A 165 2.21 16.58 5.08
C ASP A 165 3.32 16.34 6.11
N LEU A 166 4.23 17.29 6.25
CA LEU A 166 5.36 17.17 7.20
C LEU A 166 4.88 16.96 8.64
N SER A 167 3.80 17.64 9.06
CA SER A 167 3.24 17.50 10.40
C SER A 167 2.75 16.07 10.67
N THR A 168 1.95 15.52 9.75
CA THR A 168 1.47 14.15 9.81
C THR A 168 2.63 13.16 9.73
N GLY A 169 3.61 13.41 8.85
CA GLY A 169 4.81 12.59 8.72
C GLY A 169 5.58 12.48 10.04
N LYS A 170 5.79 13.60 10.75
CA LYS A 170 6.41 13.62 12.09
C LYS A 170 5.61 12.82 13.12
N GLN A 171 4.28 12.90 13.09
CA GLN A 171 3.42 12.11 13.99
C GLN A 171 3.49 10.61 13.69
N VAL A 172 3.49 10.24 12.41
CA VAL A 172 3.51 8.84 11.96
C VAL A 172 4.87 8.18 12.22
N ILE A 173 5.97 8.90 11.98
CA ILE A 173 7.33 8.40 12.21
C ILE A 173 7.69 8.39 13.70
N GLY A 174 7.14 9.32 14.49
CA GLY A 174 7.43 9.49 15.91
C GLY A 174 8.80 10.11 16.18
N THR A 175 9.35 9.83 17.36
CA THR A 175 10.68 10.26 17.81
C THR A 175 11.51 9.08 18.30
N SER A 176 12.77 9.32 18.64
CA SER A 176 13.63 8.31 19.27
C SER A 176 13.15 7.85 20.66
N SER A 177 12.37 8.68 21.36
CA SER A 177 11.84 8.39 22.70
C SER A 177 10.37 7.98 22.72
N SER A 178 9.64 8.21 21.62
CA SER A 178 8.22 7.87 21.48
C SER A 178 7.95 7.42 20.05
N HIS A 179 7.80 6.13 19.85
CA HIS A 179 7.53 5.56 18.53
C HIS A 179 6.19 6.03 17.96
N GLY A 180 6.17 6.27 16.64
CA GLY A 180 4.94 6.56 15.90
C GLY A 180 4.33 5.30 15.30
N LYS A 181 3.17 5.44 14.64
CA LYS A 181 2.41 4.31 14.07
C LYS A 181 3.20 3.44 13.10
N ILE A 182 4.22 3.97 12.42
CA ILE A 182 5.06 3.19 11.52
C ILE A 182 5.78 2.05 12.23
N TYR A 183 6.13 2.25 13.50
CA TYR A 183 6.80 1.24 14.30
C TYR A 183 5.92 0.00 14.46
N ASP A 184 4.66 0.22 14.82
CA ASP A 184 3.68 -0.85 15.01
C ASP A 184 3.38 -1.55 13.68
N ASN A 185 3.30 -0.80 12.58
CA ASN A 185 3.09 -1.35 11.25
C ASN A 185 4.26 -2.25 10.80
N VAL A 186 5.50 -1.77 10.95
CA VAL A 186 6.72 -2.56 10.66
C VAL A 186 6.78 -3.80 11.54
N LYS A 187 6.44 -3.68 12.83
CA LYS A 187 6.41 -4.82 13.74
C LYS A 187 5.39 -5.87 13.29
N ALA A 188 4.15 -5.46 13.02
CA ALA A 188 3.08 -6.36 12.61
C ALA A 188 3.44 -7.08 11.31
N ALA A 189 3.95 -6.35 10.31
CA ALA A 189 4.39 -6.93 9.05
C ALA A 189 5.56 -7.90 9.25
N ALA A 190 6.58 -7.54 10.05
CA ALA A 190 7.73 -8.42 10.29
C ALA A 190 7.33 -9.71 11.02
N ASP A 191 6.50 -9.61 12.06
CA ASP A 191 6.02 -10.78 12.80
C ASP A 191 5.22 -11.70 11.87
N PHE A 192 4.36 -11.13 11.02
CA PHE A 192 3.61 -11.87 10.02
C PHE A 192 4.51 -12.57 9.01
N TRP A 193 5.44 -11.84 8.38
CA TRP A 193 6.32 -12.44 7.37
C TRP A 193 7.19 -13.54 7.95
N LYS A 194 7.58 -13.42 9.22
CA LYS A 194 8.28 -14.49 9.95
C LYS A 194 7.38 -15.70 10.20
N ALA A 195 6.13 -15.48 10.64
CA ALA A 195 5.15 -16.55 10.83
C ALA A 195 4.81 -17.29 9.53
N GLN A 196 4.83 -16.58 8.39
CA GLN A 196 4.68 -17.15 7.05
C GLN A 196 5.95 -17.83 6.52
N GLY A 197 7.07 -17.78 7.26
CA GLY A 197 8.36 -18.34 6.83
C GLY A 197 9.00 -17.62 5.64
N LYS A 198 8.60 -16.37 5.38
CA LYS A 198 9.15 -15.54 4.28
C LYS A 198 10.41 -14.77 4.70
N ILE A 199 10.62 -14.61 6.00
CA ILE A 199 11.86 -14.07 6.59
C ILE A 199 12.33 -14.95 7.74
N ASP A 200 13.65 -15.10 7.86
CA ASP A 200 14.26 -15.97 8.88
C ASP A 200 14.62 -15.22 10.16
N THR A 201 14.79 -13.89 10.05
CA THR A 201 15.27 -13.04 11.14
C THR A 201 14.15 -12.16 11.65
N ALA A 202 14.02 -12.05 12.98
CA ALA A 202 13.10 -11.07 13.57
C ALA A 202 13.61 -9.66 13.25
N VAL A 203 12.73 -8.79 12.78
CA VAL A 203 13.05 -7.37 12.55
C VAL A 203 12.72 -6.60 13.83
N ASN A 204 13.71 -5.92 14.39
CA ASN A 204 13.45 -4.89 15.38
C ASN A 204 13.06 -3.60 14.62
N PRO A 205 11.86 -3.05 14.79
CA PRO A 205 11.46 -1.87 14.03
C PRO A 205 12.37 -0.65 14.24
N SER A 206 13.03 -0.55 15.41
CA SER A 206 14.03 0.50 15.66
C SER A 206 15.27 0.42 14.75
N ASP A 207 15.53 -0.72 14.12
CA ASP A 207 16.61 -0.86 13.13
C ASP A 207 16.18 -0.42 11.71
N ALA A 208 14.87 -0.31 11.47
CA ALA A 208 14.28 0.00 10.17
C ALA A 208 13.67 1.42 10.11
N VAL A 209 13.30 1.99 11.25
CA VAL A 209 12.65 3.31 11.35
C VAL A 209 13.62 4.31 11.95
N ASP A 210 14.08 5.26 11.13
CA ASP A 210 14.90 6.39 11.60
C ASP A 210 14.08 7.70 11.56
N PRO A 211 13.62 8.20 12.73
CA PRO A 211 12.81 9.40 12.78
C PRO A 211 13.63 10.69 12.63
N SER A 212 14.97 10.63 12.66
CA SER A 212 15.83 11.83 12.71
C SER A 212 15.75 12.66 11.42
N PHE A 213 15.67 12.01 10.26
CA PHE A 213 15.65 12.71 8.97
C PHE A 213 14.42 13.60 8.82
N ILE A 214 13.22 13.10 9.12
CA ILE A 214 11.98 13.88 9.05
C ILE A 214 11.89 14.91 10.18
N ASN A 215 12.29 14.56 11.41
CA ASN A 215 12.20 15.49 12.54
C ASN A 215 13.17 16.67 12.45
N SER A 216 14.25 16.53 11.67
CA SER A 216 15.24 17.59 11.44
C SER A 216 14.84 18.62 10.36
N LEU A 217 13.69 18.42 9.70
CA LEU A 217 13.12 19.33 8.70
C LEU A 217 12.23 20.40 9.34
#